data_AF-A0A4Y2JH03-F1
#
_entry.id   AF-A0A4Y2JH03-F1
#
_cell.length_a   1.000
_cell.length_b   1.000
_cell.length_c   1.000
_cell.angle_alpha   90.00
_cell.angle_beta   90.00
_cell.angle_gamma   90.00
#
_symmetry.space_group_name_H-M   'P 1'
#
loop_
_entity.id
_entity.type
_entity.pdbx_description
1 polymer ?
#
loop_
_entity_poly.entity_id
_entity_poly.type
_entity_poly.pdbx_seq_one_letter_code
_entity_poly.pdbx_strand_id
1 'polypeptide(L)'
;MKRRAQSLNVADNLRFDFVLQRLPSSVQTILAAVSELTLDKAVEIADRIIEVSPSPIETFAVSNKNEQSLETKLFLEIEKLNKRIDRLSFSRGRSHIVETKTLAKEAFLIRETFRFAGITGALETNVE
;
A
#
# COMPACT_ATOMS: atom_id res chain seq x y z
N MET A 1 -29.88 22.52 61.38
CA MET A 1 -28.42 22.32 61.54
C MET A 1 -27.69 23.11 60.47
N LYS A 2 -26.99 24.18 60.83
CA LYS A 2 -26.29 25.07 59.89
C LYS A 2 -24.81 24.68 59.88
N ARG A 3 -24.38 23.89 58.89
CA ARG A 3 -22.97 23.51 58.73
C ARG A 3 -22.20 24.76 58.31
N ARG A 4 -21.39 25.32 59.21
CA ARG A 4 -20.35 26.28 58.83
C ARG A 4 -19.26 25.47 58.14
N ALA A 5 -19.16 25.56 56.83
CA ALA A 5 -17.98 25.10 56.11
C ALA A 5 -16.84 26.07 56.50
N GLN A 6 -16.07 25.74 57.52
CA GLN A 6 -14.77 26.37 57.73
C GLN A 6 -13.94 26.00 56.51
N SER A 7 -13.57 27.00 55.70
CA SER A 7 -12.63 26.84 54.60
C SER A 7 -11.30 26.37 55.18
N LEU A 8 -11.03 25.07 55.06
CA LEU A 8 -9.75 24.48 55.42
C LEU A 8 -8.69 25.14 54.55
N ASN A 9 -7.86 25.99 55.16
CA ASN A 9 -6.72 26.60 54.50
C ASN A 9 -5.69 25.48 54.33
N VAL A 10 -5.81 24.73 53.23
CA VAL A 10 -4.85 23.71 52.83
C VAL A 10 -3.57 24.44 52.46
N ALA A 11 -2.47 24.12 53.15
CA ALA A 11 -1.17 24.72 52.91
C ALA A 11 -0.83 24.71 51.40
N ASP A 12 -0.37 25.84 50.88
CA ASP A 12 -0.17 26.03 49.43
C ASP A 12 0.81 25.02 48.83
N ASN A 13 1.79 24.55 49.61
CA ASN A 13 2.72 23.49 49.22
C ASN A 13 1.99 22.17 48.91
N LEU A 14 0.99 21.79 49.70
CA LEU A 14 0.22 20.57 49.47
C LEU A 14 -0.65 20.70 48.21
N ARG A 15 -1.17 21.90 47.93
CA ARG A 15 -1.94 22.16 46.70
C ARG A 15 -1.05 22.04 45.47
N PHE A 16 0.18 22.52 45.56
CA PHE A 16 1.18 22.40 44.51
C PHE A 16 1.52 20.95 44.20
N ASP A 17 1.79 20.14 45.22
CA ASP A 17 2.12 18.72 45.06
C ASP A 17 1.00 17.94 44.38
N PHE A 18 -0.26 18.21 44.74
CA PHE A 18 -1.42 17.60 44.10
C PHE A 18 -1.58 18.01 42.63
N VAL A 19 -1.28 19.28 42.30
CA VAL A 19 -1.31 19.76 40.92
C VAL A 19 -0.22 19.07 40.10
N LEU A 20 1.00 18.97 40.64
CA LEU A 20 2.10 18.26 39.98
C LEU A 20 1.73 16.80 39.68
N GLN A 21 1.18 16.07 40.65
CA GLN A 21 0.80 14.66 40.46
C GLN A 21 -0.23 14.44 39.35
N ARG A 22 -1.07 15.43 39.05
CA ARG A 22 -2.12 15.32 38.03
C ARG A 22 -1.62 15.64 36.61
N LEU A 23 -0.46 16.28 36.48
CA LEU A 23 0.12 16.67 35.20
C LEU A 23 0.84 15.48 34.52
N PRO A 24 0.97 15.48 33.18
CA PRO A 24 1.79 14.50 32.48
C PRO A 24 3.25 14.52 32.95
N SER A 25 3.92 13.37 32.95
CA SER A 25 5.32 13.23 33.42
C SER A 25 6.30 14.18 32.72
N SER A 26 6.06 14.49 31.44
CA SER A 26 6.83 15.48 30.67
C SER A 26 6.72 16.88 31.29
N VAL A 27 5.50 17.31 31.63
CA VAL A 27 5.22 18.62 32.25
C VAL A 27 5.78 18.67 33.68
N GLN A 28 5.63 17.60 34.45
CA GLN A 28 6.19 17.50 35.81
C GLN A 28 7.71 17.68 35.81
N THR A 29 8.40 17.03 34.87
CA THR A 29 9.87 17.12 34.75
C THR A 29 10.32 18.54 34.44
N ILE A 30 9.58 19.25 33.58
CA ILE A 30 9.86 20.65 33.24
C ILE A 30 9.60 21.57 34.43
N LEU A 31 8.46 21.42 35.11
CA LEU A 31 8.12 22.23 36.28
C LEU A 31 9.10 22.01 37.45
N ALA A 32 9.56 20.77 37.66
CA ALA A 32 10.55 20.46 38.69
C ALA A 32 11.93 21.09 38.41
N ALA A 33 12.26 21.36 37.14
CA ALA A 33 13.49 22.04 36.76
C ALA A 33 13.42 23.56 36.97
N VAL A 34 12.21 24.13 37.10
CA VAL A 34 12.01 25.55 37.39
C VAL A 34 11.90 25.74 38.90
N SER A 35 12.98 26.17 39.53
CA SER A 35 13.02 26.49 40.97
C SER A 35 12.17 27.71 41.31
N GLU A 36 11.50 27.70 42.47
CA GLU A 36 10.71 28.80 43.06
C GLU A 36 9.45 29.20 42.26
N LEU A 37 8.56 28.24 42.00
CA LEU A 37 7.26 28.50 41.40
C LEU A 37 6.16 28.67 42.45
N THR A 38 5.40 29.76 42.34
CA THR A 38 4.08 29.87 42.99
C THR A 38 3.05 29.02 42.25
N LEU A 39 2.01 28.58 42.95
CA LEU A 39 0.97 27.72 42.38
C LEU A 39 0.38 28.28 41.08
N ASP A 40 -0.02 29.56 41.08
CA ASP A 40 -0.65 30.20 39.93
C ASP A 40 0.26 30.19 38.69
N LYS A 41 1.57 30.42 38.88
CA LYS A 41 2.55 30.42 37.79
C LYS A 41 2.82 29.02 37.26
N ALA A 42 2.83 28.00 38.12
CA ALA A 42 2.99 26.63 37.65
C ALA A 42 1.80 26.16 36.84
N VAL A 43 0.59 26.58 37.21
CA VAL A 43 -0.62 26.31 36.42
C VAL A 43 -0.53 26.99 35.05
N GLU A 44 -0.18 28.27 35.01
CA GLU A 44 0.00 29.01 33.75
C GLU A 44 1.04 28.36 32.83
N ILE A 45 2.20 27.96 33.39
CA ILE A 45 3.26 27.29 32.63
C ILE A 45 2.80 25.90 32.17
N ALA A 46 2.10 25.14 33.02
CA ALA A 46 1.57 23.83 32.66
C ALA A 46 0.59 23.91 31.49
N ASP A 47 -0.36 24.85 31.56
CA ASP A 47 -1.34 25.09 30.51
C ASP A 47 -0.64 25.42 29.19
N ARG A 48 0.38 26.31 29.24
CA ARG A 48 1.14 26.69 28.05
C ARG A 48 2.00 25.56 27.47
N ILE A 49 2.56 24.70 28.31
CA ILE A 49 3.28 23.49 27.85
C ILE A 49 2.30 22.55 27.15
N ILE A 50 1.11 22.35 27.71
CA ILE A 50 0.08 21.49 27.11
C ILE A 50 -0.37 22.03 25.75
N GLU A 51 -0.57 23.35 25.63
CA GLU A 51 -0.92 24.02 24.37
C GLU A 51 0.16 23.87 23.29
N VAL A 52 1.44 23.98 23.67
CA VAL A 52 2.57 23.95 22.74
C VAL A 52 3.03 22.52 22.43
N SER A 53 2.80 21.57 23.34
CA SER A 53 3.18 20.18 23.12
C SER A 53 2.26 19.57 22.06
N PRO A 54 2.78 19.19 20.88
CA PRO A 54 1.96 18.44 19.93
C PRO A 54 1.52 17.14 20.61
N SER A 55 0.24 16.79 20.46
CA SER A 55 -0.28 15.52 20.98
C SER A 55 0.64 14.39 20.53
N PRO A 56 1.01 13.46 21.43
CA PRO A 56 1.77 12.29 21.02
C PRO A 56 1.04 11.63 19.86
N ILE A 57 1.67 11.61 18.69
CA ILE A 57 1.11 10.92 17.54
C ILE A 57 1.10 9.45 17.95
N GLU A 58 -0.09 8.90 18.19
CA GLU A 58 -0.30 7.47 18.37
C GLU A 58 0.10 6.78 17.06
N THR A 59 1.39 6.48 16.94
CA THR A 59 1.93 5.73 15.82
C THR A 59 1.63 4.27 16.07
N PHE A 60 0.49 3.81 15.55
CA PHE A 60 0.26 2.39 15.42
C PHE A 60 1.30 1.84 14.44
N ALA A 61 2.19 0.98 14.94
CA ALA A 61 3.06 0.21 14.07
C ALA A 61 2.18 -0.69 13.20
N VAL A 62 1.92 -0.27 11.96
CA VAL A 62 1.37 -1.15 10.93
C VAL A 62 2.42 -2.23 10.72
N SER A 63 2.13 -3.43 11.20
CA SER A 63 3.00 -4.58 10.98
C SER A 63 2.87 -5.00 9.52
N ASN A 64 3.75 -4.47 8.65
CA ASN A 64 3.82 -4.72 7.19
C ASN A 64 4.16 -6.19 6.81
N LYS A 65 3.96 -7.16 7.71
CA LYS A 65 4.22 -8.59 7.48
C LYS A 65 3.34 -9.17 6.37
N ASN A 66 2.20 -8.54 6.10
CA ASN A 66 1.23 -8.92 5.07
C ASN A 66 1.50 -8.25 3.71
N GLU A 67 2.12 -7.07 3.67
CA GLU A 67 2.41 -6.33 2.42
C GLU A 67 3.49 -7.03 1.58
N GLN A 68 4.61 -7.45 2.20
CA GLN A 68 5.59 -8.29 1.49
C GLN A 68 4.97 -9.59 0.95
N SER A 69 3.98 -10.15 1.64
CA SER A 69 3.23 -11.33 1.18
C SER A 69 2.30 -11.02 -0.01
N LEU A 70 1.77 -9.81 -0.11
CA LEU A 70 0.92 -9.40 -1.24
C LEU A 70 1.75 -9.05 -2.47
N GLU A 71 2.85 -8.32 -2.30
CA GLU A 71 3.79 -8.00 -3.38
C GLU A 71 4.36 -9.28 -4.00
N THR A 72 4.82 -10.22 -3.17
CA THR A 72 5.33 -11.53 -3.65
C THR A 72 4.27 -12.33 -4.39
N LYS A 73 3.00 -12.32 -3.95
CA LYS A 73 1.89 -12.96 -4.66
C LYS A 73 1.61 -12.31 -6.02
N LEU A 74 1.63 -10.98 -6.10
CA LEU A 74 1.43 -10.24 -7.34
C LEU A 74 2.53 -10.55 -8.35
N PHE A 75 3.80 -10.55 -7.93
CA PHE A 75 4.92 -10.92 -8.80
C PHE A 75 4.79 -12.35 -9.33
N LEU A 76 4.36 -13.30 -8.49
CA LEU A 76 4.18 -14.69 -8.89
C LEU A 76 3.04 -14.86 -9.91
N GLU A 77 1.94 -14.12 -9.76
CA GLU A 77 0.85 -14.15 -10.73
C GLU A 77 1.26 -13.49 -12.07
N ILE A 78 2.03 -12.40 -12.04
CA ILE A 78 2.60 -11.78 -13.25
C ILE A 78 3.50 -12.77 -13.99
N GLU A 79 4.39 -13.47 -13.29
CA GLU A 79 5.27 -14.48 -13.89
C GLU A 79 4.46 -15.61 -14.55
N LYS A 80 3.41 -16.08 -13.87
CA LYS A 80 2.52 -17.12 -14.38
C LYS A 80 1.75 -16.66 -15.62
N LEU A 81 1.27 -15.42 -15.64
CA LEU A 81 0.61 -14.83 -16.81
C LEU A 81 1.59 -14.72 -17.99
N ASN A 82 2.81 -14.24 -17.76
CA ASN A 82 3.85 -14.16 -18.80
C ASN A 82 4.16 -15.54 -19.40
N LYS A 83 4.34 -16.58 -18.57
CA LYS A 83 4.52 -17.96 -19.04
C LYS A 83 3.34 -18.47 -19.89
N ARG A 84 2.10 -18.06 -19.55
CA ARG A 84 0.92 -18.41 -20.36
C ARG A 84 0.91 -17.68 -21.69
N ILE A 85 1.28 -16.40 -21.71
CA ILE A 85 1.39 -15.59 -22.93
C ILE A 85 2.44 -16.20 -23.86
N ASP A 86 3.61 -16.57 -23.36
CA ASP A 86 4.67 -17.20 -24.15
C ASP A 86 4.23 -18.53 -24.79
N ARG A 87 3.46 -19.33 -24.06
CA ARG A 87 2.90 -20.58 -24.60
C ARG A 87 1.86 -20.34 -25.69
N LEU A 88 1.01 -19.33 -25.51
CA LEU A 88 -0.04 -18.97 -26.47
C LEU A 88 0.53 -18.28 -27.72
N SER A 89 1.57 -17.45 -27.58
CA SER A 89 2.27 -16.84 -28.71
C SER A 89 2.97 -17.90 -29.56
N PHE A 90 3.54 -18.93 -28.91
CA PHE A 90 4.19 -20.02 -29.60
C PHE A 90 3.24 -20.98 -30.33
N SER A 91 2.06 -21.28 -29.75
CA SER A 91 1.07 -22.16 -30.39
C SER A 91 0.45 -21.50 -31.63
N ARG A 92 0.16 -20.20 -31.57
CA ARG A 92 -0.36 -19.43 -32.72
C ARG A 92 0.63 -19.33 -33.88
N GLY A 93 1.93 -19.19 -33.58
CA GLY A 93 2.98 -19.19 -34.60
C GLY A 93 3.14 -20.54 -35.33
N ARG A 94 2.86 -21.66 -34.65
CA ARG A 94 3.00 -23.00 -35.23
C ARG A 94 1.77 -23.43 -36.05
N SER A 95 0.56 -23.15 -35.59
CA SER A 95 -0.66 -23.56 -36.31
C SER A 95 -0.76 -22.92 -37.70
N HIS A 96 -0.45 -21.62 -37.81
CA HIS A 96 -0.45 -20.94 -39.12
C HIS A 96 0.61 -21.46 -40.10
N ILE A 97 1.78 -21.87 -39.60
CA ILE A 97 2.87 -22.38 -40.46
C ILE A 97 2.57 -23.81 -40.94
N VAL A 98 1.88 -24.62 -40.16
CA VAL A 98 1.54 -25.99 -40.56
C VAL A 98 0.43 -25.99 -41.61
N GLU A 99 -0.63 -25.21 -41.41
CA GLU A 99 -1.75 -25.11 -42.36
C GLU A 99 -1.33 -24.53 -43.71
N THR A 100 -0.46 -23.51 -43.73
CA THR A 100 0.04 -22.94 -44.99
C THR A 100 0.92 -23.91 -45.77
N LYS A 101 1.70 -24.76 -45.09
CA LYS A 101 2.54 -25.78 -45.75
C LYS A 101 1.72 -26.92 -46.33
N THR A 102 0.65 -27.34 -45.67
CA THR A 102 -0.25 -28.38 -46.20
C THR A 102 -1.01 -27.88 -47.43
N LEU A 103 -1.57 -26.67 -47.36
CA LEU A 103 -2.26 -26.06 -48.49
C LEU A 103 -1.32 -25.82 -49.69
N ALA A 104 -0.07 -25.39 -49.45
CA ALA A 104 0.91 -25.21 -50.52
C ALA A 104 1.29 -26.53 -51.20
N LYS A 105 1.37 -27.64 -50.45
CA LYS A 105 1.65 -28.97 -51.01
C LYS A 105 0.47 -29.49 -51.83
N GLU A 106 -0.75 -29.31 -51.35
CA GLU A 106 -1.95 -29.71 -52.09
C GLU A 106 -2.12 -28.89 -53.36
N ALA A 107 -1.93 -27.56 -53.29
CA ALA A 107 -1.96 -26.69 -54.47
C ALA A 107 -0.87 -27.06 -55.50
N PHE A 108 0.32 -27.47 -55.05
CA PHE A 108 1.39 -27.94 -55.92
C PHE A 108 0.99 -29.24 -56.65
N LEU A 109 0.47 -30.23 -55.92
CA LEU A 109 0.00 -31.50 -56.49
C LEU A 109 -1.12 -31.28 -57.50
N ILE A 110 -2.10 -30.44 -57.17
CA ILE A 110 -3.20 -30.08 -58.07
C ILE A 110 -2.65 -29.44 -59.34
N ARG A 111 -1.75 -28.45 -59.23
CA ARG A 111 -1.13 -27.80 -60.39
C ARG A 111 -0.34 -28.79 -61.26
N GLU A 112 0.33 -29.76 -60.66
CA GLU A 112 1.07 -30.79 -61.38
C GLU A 112 0.13 -31.75 -62.13
N THR A 113 -0.97 -32.17 -61.50
CA THR A 113 -1.98 -33.01 -62.18
C THR A 113 -2.63 -32.30 -63.37
N PHE A 114 -2.95 -31.01 -63.25
CA PHE A 114 -3.49 -30.22 -64.37
C PHE A 114 -2.47 -30.04 -65.51
N ARG A 115 -1.18 -29.90 -65.17
CA ARG A 115 -0.09 -29.86 -66.15
C ARG A 115 0.03 -31.18 -66.93
N PHE A 116 -0.02 -32.32 -66.23
CA PHE A 116 0.02 -33.64 -66.88
C PHE A 116 -1.21 -33.90 -67.76
N ALA A 117 -2.37 -33.36 -67.39
CA ALA A 117 -3.59 -33.44 -68.19
C ALA A 117 -3.63 -32.48 -69.39
N GLY A 118 -2.60 -31.64 -69.59
CA GLY A 118 -2.54 -30.68 -70.70
C GLY A 118 -3.51 -29.49 -70.56
N ILE A 119 -4.05 -29.25 -69.36
CA ILE A 119 -5.01 -28.18 -69.08
C ILE A 119 -4.23 -26.93 -68.65
N THR A 120 -3.86 -26.08 -69.62
CA THR A 120 -3.22 -24.78 -69.36
C THR A 120 -4.26 -23.66 -69.45
N GLY A 121 -5.02 -23.45 -68.37
CA GLY A 121 -5.94 -22.32 -68.23
C GLY A 121 -5.59 -21.52 -66.97
N ALA A 122 -5.28 -20.24 -67.13
CA ALA A 122 -4.87 -19.33 -66.08
C ALA A 122 -5.94 -19.19 -64.99
N LEU A 123 -5.63 -19.62 -63.77
CA LEU A 123 -6.33 -19.15 -62.57
C LEU A 123 -5.63 -17.87 -62.10
N GLU A 124 -5.87 -16.77 -62.81
CA GLU A 124 -5.63 -15.44 -62.27
C GLU A 124 -6.70 -15.19 -61.20
N THR A 125 -6.30 -15.32 -59.94
CA THR A 125 -7.13 -14.93 -58.79
C THR A 125 -7.26 -13.41 -58.79
N ASN A 126 -8.40 -12.89 -59.23
CA ASN A 126 -8.83 -11.53 -58.89
C ASN A 126 -8.92 -11.42 -57.37
N VAL A 127 -8.07 -10.56 -56.81
CA VAL A 127 -8.17 -10.07 -55.44
C VAL A 127 -8.61 -8.62 -55.56
N GLU A 128 -9.89 -8.36 -55.25
CA GLU A 128 -10.35 -7.04 -54.76
C GLU A 128 -10.28 -7.02 -53.24
#